data_AF-A0A7K6L1W6-F1
#
_entry.id   AF-A0A7K6L1W6-F1
#
_cell.length_a   1.000
_cell.length_b   1.000
_cell.length_c   1.000
_cell.angle_alpha   90.00
_cell.angle_beta   90.00
_cell.angle_gamma   90.00
#
_symmetry.space_group_name_H-M   'P 1'
#
loop_
_entity.id
_entity.type
_entity.pdbx_description
1 polymer ?
#
loop_
_entity_poly.entity_id
_entity_poly.type
_entity_poly.pdbx_seq_one_letter_code
_entity_poly.pdbx_strand_id
1 'polypeptide(L)'
;LLAVLGCVRALSTCRTLDLEAARLKRIEAVRGQILSKLRLPAPPPDPAPARPLPEEVRALYNSTRELLRQRALLRPPEDPEDYYAKEL
;
A
#
# COMPACT_ATOMS: atom_id res chain seq x y z
N LEU A 1 24.52 38.24 -14.36
CA LEU A 1 24.83 36.87 -13.88
C LEU A 1 24.04 36.50 -12.61
N LEU A 2 23.98 37.34 -11.57
CA LEU A 2 23.19 37.06 -10.35
C LEU A 2 21.66 36.99 -10.56
N ALA A 3 21.12 37.74 -11.53
CA ALA A 3 19.68 37.73 -11.84
C ALA A 3 19.18 36.39 -12.42
N VAL A 4 20.05 35.62 -13.07
CA VAL A 4 19.67 34.34 -13.70
C VAL A 4 19.54 33.23 -12.64
N LEU A 5 20.32 33.27 -11.55
CA LEU A 5 20.26 32.29 -10.45
C LEU A 5 18.92 32.29 -9.71
N GLY A 6 18.24 33.45 -9.63
CA GLY A 6 16.92 33.58 -9.00
C GLY A 6 15.82 32.88 -9.78
N CYS A 7 15.92 32.85 -11.12
CA CYS A 7 14.95 32.20 -11.99
C CYS A 7 15.04 30.66 -11.96
N VAL A 8 16.22 30.10 -11.66
CA VAL A 8 16.41 28.63 -11.66
C VAL A 8 15.70 27.95 -10.48
N ARG A 9 15.54 28.64 -9.34
CA ARG A 9 14.75 28.13 -8.19
C ARG A 9 13.24 28.10 -8.46
N ALA A 10 12.77 28.75 -9.52
CA ALA A 10 11.35 28.86 -9.86
C ALA A 10 10.86 27.83 -10.91
N LEU A 11 11.73 26.95 -11.42
CA LEU A 11 11.35 25.90 -12.38
C LEU A 11 11.06 24.54 -11.73
N SER A 12 11.03 24.46 -10.39
CA SER A 12 10.53 23.27 -9.69
C SER A 12 9.01 23.37 -9.56
N THR A 13 8.29 22.59 -10.35
CA THR A 13 6.81 22.49 -10.31
C THR A 13 6.31 21.63 -9.13
N CYS A 14 7.22 20.97 -8.41
CA CYS A 14 6.88 20.09 -7.30
C CYS A 14 6.44 20.93 -6.09
N ARG A 15 5.12 20.93 -5.82
CA ARG A 15 4.60 21.39 -4.53
C ARG A 15 5.15 20.52 -3.41
N THR A 16 5.38 21.12 -2.25
CA THR A 16 5.68 20.38 -1.02
C THR A 16 4.59 19.35 -0.77
N LEU A 17 4.98 18.08 -0.64
CA LEU A 17 4.06 16.99 -0.39
C LEU A 17 3.76 16.90 1.11
N ASP A 18 2.50 17.09 1.48
CA ASP A 18 2.02 16.80 2.81
C ASP A 18 1.80 15.28 2.96
N LEU A 19 2.78 14.63 3.58
CA LEU A 19 2.78 13.19 3.80
C LEU A 19 1.66 12.74 4.76
N GLU A 20 1.24 13.59 5.70
CA GLU A 20 0.15 13.25 6.62
C GLU A 20 -1.19 13.27 5.89
N ALA A 21 -1.43 14.28 5.05
CA ALA A 21 -2.61 14.31 4.18
C ALA A 21 -2.64 13.12 3.21
N ALA A 22 -1.49 12.75 2.63
CA ALA A 22 -1.38 11.58 1.76
C ALA A 22 -1.64 10.27 2.53
N ARG A 23 -1.12 10.14 3.75
CA ARG A 23 -1.33 8.98 4.63
C ARG A 23 -2.82 8.81 4.99
N LEU A 24 -3.50 9.89 5.37
CA LEU A 24 -4.94 9.85 5.69
C LEU A 24 -5.77 9.41 4.47
N LYS A 25 -5.49 9.97 3.28
CA LYS A 25 -6.13 9.53 2.03
C LYS A 25 -5.87 8.05 1.75
N ARG A 26 -4.65 7.57 2.02
CA ARG A 26 -4.29 6.16 1.84
C ARG A 26 -5.06 5.25 2.80
N ILE A 27 -5.25 5.66 4.05
CA ILE A 27 -6.05 4.91 5.03
C ILE A 27 -7.48 4.71 4.53
N GLU A 28 -8.13 5.78 4.06
CA GLU A 28 -9.50 5.68 3.53
C GLU A 28 -9.59 4.85 2.25
N ALA A 29 -8.60 4.96 1.37
CA ALA A 29 -8.52 4.11 0.18
C ALA A 29 -8.37 2.62 0.55
N VAL A 30 -7.51 2.30 1.54
CA VAL A 30 -7.33 0.93 2.03
C VAL A 30 -8.59 0.42 2.72
N ARG A 31 -9.29 1.26 3.49
CA ARG A 31 -10.58 0.92 4.10
C ARG A 31 -11.59 0.48 3.04
N GLY A 32 -11.79 1.30 2.00
CA GLY A 32 -12.68 0.98 0.89
C GLY A 32 -12.25 -0.27 0.11
N GLN A 33 -10.94 -0.45 -0.09
CA GLN A 33 -10.39 -1.62 -0.76
C GLN A 33 -10.67 -2.92 0.00
N ILE A 34 -10.51 -2.93 1.32
CA ILE A 34 -10.80 -4.10 2.17
C ILE A 34 -12.29 -4.46 2.06
N LEU A 35 -13.18 -3.48 2.24
CA LEU A 35 -14.63 -3.68 2.18
C LEU A 35 -15.08 -4.18 0.80
N SER A 36 -14.55 -3.59 -0.27
CA SER A 36 -14.81 -4.00 -1.65
C SER A 36 -14.39 -5.45 -1.92
N LYS A 37 -13.18 -5.85 -1.49
CA LYS A 37 -12.67 -7.22 -1.64
C LYS A 37 -13.52 -8.25 -0.87
N LEU A 38 -14.02 -7.87 0.30
CA LEU A 38 -14.91 -8.70 1.11
C LEU A 38 -16.38 -8.64 0.65
N ARG A 39 -16.70 -7.77 -0.33
CA ARG A 39 -18.06 -7.48 -0.80
C ARG A 39 -18.99 -7.04 0.33
N LEU A 40 -18.45 -6.25 1.27
CA LEU A 40 -19.18 -5.70 2.40
C LEU A 40 -19.48 -4.21 2.15
N PRO A 41 -20.72 -3.74 2.39
CA PRO A 41 -21.04 -2.32 2.25
C PRO A 41 -20.52 -1.47 3.43
N ALA A 42 -20.33 -2.10 4.60
CA ALA A 42 -19.86 -1.47 5.82
C ALA A 42 -19.14 -2.51 6.71
N PRO A 43 -18.36 -2.09 7.71
CA PRO A 43 -17.78 -3.00 8.69
C PRO A 43 -18.86 -3.83 9.39
N PRO A 44 -18.63 -5.13 9.64
CA PRO A 44 -19.56 -5.95 10.42
C PRO A 44 -19.66 -5.43 11.87
N PRO A 45 -20.78 -5.67 12.56
CA PRO A 45 -20.92 -5.33 13.98
C PRO A 45 -19.85 -6.05 14.83
N ASP A 46 -19.61 -5.50 16.02
CA ASP A 46 -18.51 -5.96 16.89
C ASP A 46 -18.50 -7.49 17.07
N PRO A 47 -17.31 -8.10 17.04
CA PRO A 47 -17.19 -9.54 17.17
C PRO A 47 -17.70 -10.00 18.54
N ALA A 48 -18.39 -11.15 18.54
CA ALA A 48 -18.72 -11.90 19.75
C ALA A 48 -17.47 -12.05 20.65
N PRO A 49 -17.64 -12.20 21.98
CA PRO A 49 -16.54 -12.22 22.94
C PRO A 49 -15.41 -13.15 22.52
N ALA A 50 -14.17 -12.70 22.78
CA ALA A 50 -12.93 -13.30 22.29
C ALA A 50 -12.80 -14.79 22.66
N ARG A 51 -13.33 -15.66 21.82
CA ARG A 51 -13.08 -17.10 21.87
C ARG A 51 -11.77 -17.39 21.14
N PRO A 52 -10.93 -18.32 21.63
CA PRO A 52 -9.80 -18.79 20.86
C PRO A 52 -10.26 -19.34 19.50
N LEU A 53 -9.58 -18.89 18.44
CA LEU A 53 -9.76 -19.42 17.09
C LEU A 53 -9.48 -20.93 17.06
N PRO A 54 -10.31 -21.74 16.38
CA PRO A 54 -10.05 -23.16 16.16
C PRO A 54 -8.67 -23.39 15.54
N GLU A 55 -8.04 -24.51 15.90
CA GLU A 55 -6.68 -24.84 15.44
C GLU A 55 -6.60 -24.95 13.91
N GLU A 56 -7.59 -25.56 13.27
CA GLU A 56 -7.66 -25.71 11.82
C GLU A 56 -7.66 -24.35 11.10
N VAL A 57 -8.44 -23.37 11.61
CA VAL A 57 -8.48 -22.00 11.06
C VAL A 57 -7.11 -21.32 11.19
N ARG A 58 -6.45 -21.51 12.34
CA ARG A 58 -5.11 -20.97 12.60
C ARG A 58 -4.06 -21.61 11.70
N ALA A 59 -4.12 -22.93 11.50
CA ALA A 59 -3.22 -23.67 10.62
C ALA A 59 -3.37 -23.20 9.17
N LEU A 60 -4.60 -23.04 8.68
CA LEU A 60 -4.88 -22.53 7.34
C LEU A 60 -4.36 -21.10 7.13
N TYR A 61 -4.55 -20.22 8.11
CA TYR A 61 -3.99 -18.87 8.05
C TYR A 61 -2.46 -18.89 7.99
N ASN A 62 -1.83 -19.71 8.84
CA ASN A 62 -0.37 -19.81 8.90
C ASN A 62 0.24 -20.38 7.62
N SER A 63 -0.38 -21.39 7.00
CA SER A 63 0.10 -21.95 5.73
C SER A 63 0.04 -20.92 4.59
N THR A 64 -1.04 -20.15 4.52
CA THR A 64 -1.20 -19.07 3.54
C THR A 64 -0.17 -17.97 3.75
N ARG A 65 0.06 -17.57 5.01
CA ARG A 65 1.07 -16.56 5.35
C ARG A 65 2.48 -17.01 4.97
N GLU A 66 2.81 -18.28 5.20
CA GLU A 66 4.12 -18.83 4.87
C GLU A 66 4.34 -18.92 3.35
N LEU A 67 3.34 -19.40 2.61
CA LEU A 67 3.36 -19.40 1.14
C LEU A 67 3.63 -18.00 0.57
N LEU A 68 2.96 -16.98 1.10
CA LEU A 68 3.14 -15.59 0.65
C LEU A 68 4.55 -15.06 0.96
N ARG A 69 5.13 -15.44 2.11
CA ARG A 69 6.51 -15.08 2.46
C ARG A 69 7.51 -15.71 1.51
N GLN A 70 7.37 -17.01 1.23
CA GLN A 70 8.24 -17.71 0.28
C GLN A 70 8.17 -17.07 -1.11
N ARG A 71 6.97 -16.73 -1.58
CA ARG A 71 6.79 -16.02 -2.86
C ARG A 71 7.44 -14.64 -2.87
N ALA A 72 7.42 -13.92 -1.74
CA ALA A 72 8.07 -12.62 -1.64
C ALA A 72 9.60 -12.75 -1.67
N LEU A 73 10.18 -13.79 -1.06
CA LEU A 73 11.62 -14.06 -1.12
C LEU A 73 12.09 -14.46 -2.52
N LEU A 74 11.24 -15.14 -3.29
CA LEU A 74 11.52 -15.53 -4.67
C LEU A 74 11.19 -14.44 -5.71
N ARG A 75 10.63 -13.31 -5.28
CA ARG A 75 10.34 -12.20 -6.19
C ARG A 75 11.67 -11.65 -6.69
N PRO A 76 11.95 -11.66 -8.01
CA PRO A 76 13.14 -11.01 -8.51
C PRO A 76 13.10 -9.52 -8.15
N PRO A 77 14.26 -8.88 -7.90
CA PRO A 77 14.30 -7.43 -7.77
C PRO A 77 13.63 -6.79 -8.99
N GLU A 78 12.88 -5.72 -8.78
CA GLU A 78 12.31 -4.98 -9.90
C GLU A 78 13.46 -4.46 -10.76
N ASP A 79 13.46 -4.85 -12.03
CA ASP A 79 14.46 -4.40 -13.00
C ASP A 79 14.21 -2.90 -13.25
N PRO A 80 15.18 -2.01 -12.97
CA PRO A 80 15.00 -0.59 -13.23
C PRO A 80 14.68 -0.30 -14.69
N GLU A 81 15.08 -1.15 -15.64
CA GLU A 81 14.73 -1.05 -17.05
C GLU A 81 13.22 -1.25 -17.30
N ASP A 82 12.54 -2.14 -16.56
CA ASP A 82 11.08 -2.35 -16.65
C ASP A 82 10.27 -1.13 -16.21
N TYR A 83 10.87 -0.26 -15.40
CA TYR A 83 10.28 1.00 -14.95
C TYR A 83 10.24 2.04 -16.08
N TYR A 84 11.25 2.07 -16.96
CA TYR A 84 11.33 3.02 -18.08
C TYR A 84 10.67 2.52 -19.36
N ALA A 85 10.53 1.21 -19.54
CA ALA A 85 9.96 0.61 -20.74
C ALA A 85 8.43 0.82 -20.88
N LYS A 86 7.73 1.19 -19.80
CA LYS A 86 6.26 1.36 -19.81
C LYS A 86 5.78 2.75 -20.27
N GLU A 87 6.71 3.69 -20.47
CA GLU A 87 6.43 5.08 -20.84
C GLU A 87 6.65 5.34 -22.36
N LEU A 88 6.91 4.30 -23.15
CA LEU A 88 7.11 4.37 -24.61
C LEU A 88 5.92 3.85 -25.41
#